data_AF-A0A8H3AZD4-F1
#
_entry.id   AF-A0A8H3AZD4-F1
#
_cell.length_a   1.000
_cell.length_b   1.000
_cell.length_c   1.000
_cell.angle_alpha   90.00
_cell.angle_beta   90.00
_cell.angle_gamma   90.00
#
_symmetry.space_group_name_H-M   'P 1'
#
loop_
_entity.id
_entity.type
_entity.pdbx_description
1 polymer ?
#
loop_
_entity_poly.entity_id
_entity_poly.type
_entity_poly.pdbx_seq_one_letter_code
_entity_poly.pdbx_strand_id
1 'polypeptide(L)'
;PRVHRAVAVDPKNVTIDKAPATNGVAQVVSYSSRLVSKLSEVTRTMNITSGASIKAGAVTVSGNQTTIDETKFSAADINAVISVKVINRTELWTLDSVFRAASAFPNRVALNPQRCWAILTRYTQNLSFHSSALKSIPIRNYANVNPYAADLLDDYMEYKANLLSIKKVLDEPIGYALGPGSQPVDVRTEALLAARRKMKEQMGKIVDEIELLNDNPASLAAVMKNSTIESPEVWATRLPKRRTNQPATLASPTPVQNSENVSNLLKMFNFANEAARKAVEDLIANPNPVTPAQDSTTPSSSGSLPILATESAQSTMSTAEKTFVNSSENRRVYGALFRFDQPGGTPDRALNFNDAETIQDAVRAGWPTEITFQMVIWGTSTLLGLCRVGYTQLNLSHGGSENAQGQAALVLRLGSDERVVRLKIGFGPEVNRVKGVRFIEVWVTPQGHRALGDEAGCEKVLDCAAPDGFVGLKGFYGYEQSGKVVERIGVIWGSE
;
A
#
# COMPACT_ATOMS: atom_id res chain seq x y z
N PRO A 1 -18.07 8.89 -3.94
CA PRO A 1 -19.23 8.21 -3.32
C PRO A 1 -19.49 6.84 -3.99
N ARG A 2 -18.93 5.76 -3.43
CA ARG A 2 -19.36 4.40 -3.77
C ARG A 2 -20.43 4.02 -2.75
N VAL A 3 -21.70 4.07 -3.18
CA VAL A 3 -22.80 3.47 -2.44
C VAL A 3 -22.77 1.99 -2.79
N HIS A 4 -22.46 1.14 -1.82
CA HIS A 4 -22.48 -0.30 -2.01
C HIS A 4 -23.90 -0.70 -2.46
N ARG A 5 -24.03 -1.39 -3.61
CA ARG A 5 -25.28 -1.93 -4.19
C ARG A 5 -26.28 -0.94 -4.82
N ALA A 6 -25.88 0.25 -5.26
CA ALA A 6 -26.82 1.19 -5.89
C ALA A 6 -27.27 0.83 -7.33
N VAL A 7 -26.52 -0.01 -8.06
CA VAL A 7 -26.87 -0.41 -9.45
C VAL A 7 -26.44 -1.86 -9.70
N ALA A 8 -27.35 -2.68 -10.22
CA ALA A 8 -27.05 -4.00 -10.80
C ALA A 8 -27.18 -3.90 -12.33
N VAL A 9 -26.14 -4.32 -13.07
CA VAL A 9 -26.11 -4.27 -14.54
C VAL A 9 -26.07 -5.69 -15.08
N ASP A 10 -26.99 -6.02 -16.00
CA ASP A 10 -26.96 -7.28 -16.76
C ASP A 10 -25.91 -7.16 -17.89
N PRO A 11 -24.85 -7.99 -17.89
CA PRO A 11 -23.73 -7.86 -18.82
C PRO A 11 -24.07 -8.13 -20.30
N LYS A 12 -25.29 -8.59 -20.63
CA LYS A 12 -25.64 -9.01 -22.00
C LYS A 12 -26.11 -7.89 -22.94
N ASN A 13 -26.37 -6.66 -22.45
CA ASN A 13 -27.00 -5.59 -23.23
C ASN A 13 -26.11 -4.35 -23.49
N VAL A 14 -24.78 -4.48 -23.44
CA VAL A 14 -23.86 -3.33 -23.66
C VAL A 14 -23.05 -3.53 -24.94
N THR A 15 -23.38 -2.77 -26.00
CA THR A 15 -22.54 -2.62 -27.21
C THR A 15 -21.78 -1.30 -27.17
N ILE A 16 -20.46 -1.35 -27.45
CA ILE A 16 -19.55 -0.20 -27.38
C ILE A 16 -18.84 -0.03 -28.74
N ASP A 17 -19.06 1.10 -29.40
CA ASP A 17 -18.31 1.48 -30.61
C ASP A 17 -16.94 2.09 -30.24
N LYS A 18 -15.87 1.63 -30.90
CA LYS A 18 -14.48 2.09 -30.68
C LYS A 18 -14.17 3.33 -31.53
N ALA A 19 -13.63 4.38 -30.91
CA ALA A 19 -12.96 5.48 -31.61
C ALA A 19 -11.43 5.25 -31.70
N PRO A 20 -10.73 5.81 -32.72
CA PRO A 20 -9.29 5.60 -32.92
C PRO A 20 -8.44 6.40 -31.91
N ALA A 21 -7.29 5.84 -31.55
CA ALA A 21 -6.37 6.41 -30.56
C ALA A 21 -5.46 7.50 -31.16
N THR A 22 -5.35 8.65 -30.50
CA THR A 22 -4.33 9.69 -30.78
C THR A 22 -3.63 10.16 -29.50
N ASN A 23 -2.33 10.44 -29.66
CA ASN A 23 -1.28 10.66 -28.67
C ASN A 23 -1.44 11.87 -27.73
N GLY A 24 -0.83 11.76 -26.54
CA GLY A 24 -0.47 12.88 -25.65
C GLY A 24 -1.29 12.98 -24.37
N VAL A 25 -0.79 12.38 -23.28
CA VAL A 25 -1.47 12.39 -21.97
C VAL A 25 -1.05 13.61 -21.16
N ALA A 26 -1.87 14.65 -21.14
CA ALA A 26 -1.65 15.79 -20.23
C ALA A 26 -1.88 15.34 -18.77
N GLN A 27 -0.79 15.30 -17.98
CA GLN A 27 -0.79 15.00 -16.55
C GLN A 27 -0.90 16.29 -15.76
N VAL A 28 -1.91 16.39 -14.89
CA VAL A 28 -2.05 17.49 -13.92
C VAL A 28 -1.90 16.90 -12.54
N VAL A 29 -0.94 17.44 -11.78
CA VAL A 29 -0.68 17.06 -10.40
C VAL A 29 -1.20 18.16 -9.50
N SER A 30 -2.11 17.82 -8.59
CA SER A 30 -2.60 18.74 -7.56
C SER A 30 -2.10 18.27 -6.20
N TYR A 31 -1.50 19.19 -5.45
CA TYR A 31 -0.98 18.97 -4.11
C TYR A 31 -1.84 19.70 -3.08
N SER A 32 -2.10 19.05 -1.94
CA SER A 32 -2.61 19.69 -0.74
C SER A 32 -1.94 19.07 0.47
N SER A 33 -1.40 19.89 1.38
CA SER A 33 -0.95 19.46 2.70
C SER A 33 -1.76 20.17 3.77
N ARG A 34 -2.17 19.43 4.81
CA ARG A 34 -2.86 19.96 5.99
C ARG A 34 -2.49 19.16 7.23
N LEU A 35 -2.44 19.82 8.37
CA LEU A 35 -2.43 19.15 9.66
C LEU A 35 -3.84 18.65 9.97
N VAL A 36 -3.92 17.47 10.56
CA VAL A 36 -5.18 16.79 10.84
C VAL A 36 -5.15 16.25 12.26
N SER A 37 -6.23 16.40 13.02
CA SER A 37 -6.36 15.83 14.36
C SER A 37 -7.27 14.60 14.39
N LYS A 38 -8.22 14.51 13.45
CA LYS A 38 -9.25 13.48 13.43
C LYS A 38 -9.23 12.66 12.15
N LEU A 39 -9.50 11.37 12.26
CA LEU A 39 -9.49 10.47 11.11
C LEU A 39 -10.70 10.71 10.17
N SER A 40 -11.80 11.26 10.69
CA SER A 40 -12.92 11.75 9.88
C SER A 40 -12.51 12.84 8.87
N GLU A 41 -11.55 13.70 9.20
CA GLU A 41 -11.04 14.72 8.27
C GLU A 41 -10.20 14.10 7.15
N VAL A 42 -9.45 13.05 7.47
CA VAL A 42 -8.66 12.27 6.49
C VAL A 42 -9.60 11.56 5.52
N THR A 43 -10.61 10.85 6.02
CA THR A 43 -11.60 10.13 5.18
C THR A 43 -12.38 11.11 4.30
N ARG A 44 -12.78 12.27 4.84
CA ARG A 44 -13.42 13.34 4.06
C ARG A 44 -12.54 13.87 2.94
N THR A 45 -11.24 14.08 3.22
CA THR A 45 -10.27 14.57 2.22
C THR A 45 -10.02 13.52 1.13
N MET A 46 -9.98 12.25 1.50
CA MET A 46 -9.77 11.13 0.57
C MET A 46 -11.07 10.62 -0.08
N ASN A 47 -12.21 11.26 0.18
CA ASN A 47 -13.53 10.85 -0.32
C ASN A 47 -13.89 9.39 0.03
N ILE A 48 -13.47 8.95 1.20
CA ILE A 48 -13.80 7.66 1.83
C ILE A 48 -15.06 7.84 2.68
N THR A 49 -15.95 6.86 2.65
CA THR A 49 -17.20 6.93 3.42
C THR A 49 -16.97 6.43 4.85
N SER A 50 -17.32 7.24 5.85
CA SER A 50 -17.15 6.91 7.27
C SER A 50 -17.82 5.58 7.67
N GLY A 51 -19.04 5.33 7.18
CA GLY A 51 -19.74 4.07 7.42
C GLY A 51 -19.05 2.85 6.81
N ALA A 52 -18.34 3.01 5.68
CA ALA A 52 -17.55 1.92 5.11
C ALA A 52 -16.32 1.61 5.97
N SER A 53 -15.65 2.66 6.50
CA SER A 53 -14.51 2.51 7.41
C SER A 53 -14.89 1.83 8.72
N ILE A 54 -16.05 2.18 9.29
CA ILE A 54 -16.55 1.59 10.54
C ILE A 54 -16.90 0.12 10.33
N LYS A 55 -17.63 -0.21 9.25
CA LYS A 55 -17.97 -1.61 8.91
C LYS A 55 -16.75 -2.46 8.63
N ALA A 56 -15.75 -1.92 7.95
CA ALA A 56 -14.48 -2.60 7.72
C ALA A 56 -13.62 -2.70 9.00
N GLY A 57 -13.96 -1.93 10.04
CA GLY A 57 -13.15 -1.78 11.25
C GLY A 57 -11.78 -1.16 10.99
N ALA A 58 -11.54 -0.62 9.79
CA ALA A 58 -10.28 -0.04 9.35
C ALA A 58 -10.53 1.03 8.27
N VAL A 59 -9.73 2.09 8.25
CA VAL A 59 -9.75 3.05 7.13
C VAL A 59 -8.90 2.53 5.97
N THR A 60 -9.59 2.00 4.96
CA THR A 60 -8.98 1.44 3.75
C THR A 60 -9.27 2.33 2.53
N VAL A 61 -8.27 2.47 1.65
CA VAL A 61 -8.41 3.20 0.39
C VAL A 61 -8.65 2.19 -0.73
N SER A 62 -9.85 2.17 -1.29
CA SER A 62 -10.20 1.26 -2.39
C SER A 62 -9.28 1.47 -3.60
N GLY A 63 -8.47 0.46 -3.95
CA GLY A 63 -7.59 0.46 -5.13
C GLY A 63 -6.10 0.32 -4.81
N ASN A 64 -5.68 0.56 -3.56
CA ASN A 64 -4.32 0.33 -3.05
C ASN A 64 -4.40 -0.42 -1.71
N GLN A 65 -3.43 -1.28 -1.39
CA GLN A 65 -3.41 -2.03 -0.12
C GLN A 65 -2.94 -1.21 1.10
N THR A 66 -2.68 0.08 0.94
CA THR A 66 -2.26 0.95 2.05
C THR A 66 -3.43 1.20 3.00
N THR A 67 -3.37 0.56 4.17
CA THR A 67 -4.29 0.79 5.29
C THR A 67 -3.66 1.79 6.25
N ILE A 68 -4.46 2.69 6.82
CA ILE A 68 -3.95 3.65 7.81
C ILE A 68 -3.68 2.90 9.13
N ASP A 69 -2.46 3.04 9.67
CA ASP A 69 -2.15 2.57 11.02
C ASP A 69 -2.74 3.54 12.05
N GLU A 70 -3.96 3.23 12.47
CA GLU A 70 -4.74 4.02 13.44
C GLU A 70 -4.02 4.16 14.78
N THR A 71 -3.20 3.17 15.16
CA THR A 71 -2.48 3.18 16.43
C THR A 71 -1.34 4.18 16.40
N LYS A 72 -0.62 4.26 15.28
CA LYS A 72 0.40 5.30 15.05
C LYS A 72 -0.23 6.67 14.88
N PHE A 73 -1.35 6.76 14.19
CA PHE A 73 -2.08 8.02 14.02
C PHE A 73 -2.51 8.59 15.38
N SER A 74 -3.08 7.76 16.28
CA SER A 74 -3.49 8.21 17.61
C SER A 74 -2.29 8.51 18.54
N ALA A 75 -1.17 7.81 18.39
CA ALA A 75 0.02 8.00 19.23
C ALA A 75 0.92 9.16 18.80
N ALA A 76 0.72 9.73 17.61
CA ALA A 76 1.58 10.78 17.07
C ALA A 76 1.25 12.16 17.67
N ASP A 77 2.29 12.94 17.99
CA ASP A 77 2.13 14.32 18.46
C ASP A 77 1.59 15.26 17.36
N ILE A 78 1.90 14.95 16.11
CA ILE A 78 1.48 15.71 14.93
C ILE A 78 1.12 14.73 13.81
N ASN A 79 -0.09 14.87 13.27
CA ASN A 79 -0.50 14.18 12.07
C ASN A 79 -0.64 15.17 10.90
N ALA A 80 -0.10 14.80 9.74
CA ALA A 80 -0.19 15.57 8.52
C ALA A 80 -0.72 14.69 7.38
N VAL A 81 -1.66 15.21 6.60
CA VAL A 81 -2.15 14.57 5.38
C VAL A 81 -1.62 15.34 4.19
N ILE A 82 -0.90 14.62 3.33
CA ILE A 82 -0.46 15.11 2.03
C ILE A 82 -1.26 14.37 0.96
N SER A 83 -2.16 15.08 0.31
CA SER A 83 -2.96 14.57 -0.80
C SER A 83 -2.32 14.99 -2.11
N VAL A 84 -1.85 14.01 -2.88
CA VAL A 84 -1.34 14.20 -4.23
C VAL A 84 -2.31 13.53 -5.20
N LYS A 85 -3.04 14.35 -5.97
CA LYS A 85 -3.94 13.86 -7.00
C LYS A 85 -3.22 13.93 -8.35
N VAL A 86 -2.90 12.76 -8.90
CA VAL A 86 -2.30 12.61 -10.24
C VAL A 86 -3.37 12.08 -11.19
N ILE A 87 -3.61 12.79 -12.30
CA ILE A 87 -4.60 12.37 -13.31
C ILE A 87 -3.86 12.00 -14.60
N ASN A 88 -3.77 10.70 -14.90
CA ASN A 88 -3.27 10.19 -16.18
C ASN A 88 -4.45 9.86 -17.11
N ARG A 89 -4.46 10.44 -18.31
CA ARG A 89 -5.45 10.19 -19.37
C ARG A 89 -4.97 9.12 -20.36
N THR A 90 -5.47 7.91 -20.26
CA THR A 90 -5.57 7.00 -21.41
C THR A 90 -6.39 5.82 -20.95
N GLU A 91 -7.67 5.75 -21.29
CA GLU A 91 -8.45 4.55 -21.00
C GLU A 91 -9.73 4.49 -21.85
N LEU A 92 -10.05 3.27 -22.28
CA LEU A 92 -11.32 2.91 -22.91
C LEU A 92 -12.50 3.19 -21.97
N TRP A 93 -13.70 3.42 -22.50
CA TRP A 93 -14.92 3.68 -21.72
C TRP A 93 -15.37 2.43 -20.92
N THR A 94 -14.91 2.34 -19.68
CA THR A 94 -15.34 1.40 -18.63
C THR A 94 -15.92 2.21 -17.48
N LEU A 95 -16.62 1.57 -16.53
CA LEU A 95 -17.19 2.28 -15.37
C LEU A 95 -16.11 3.08 -14.61
N ASP A 96 -14.92 2.51 -14.45
CA ASP A 96 -13.79 3.18 -13.80
C ASP A 96 -13.24 4.36 -14.62
N SER A 97 -13.25 4.28 -15.95
CA SER A 97 -12.80 5.42 -16.78
C SER A 97 -13.85 6.54 -16.87
N VAL A 98 -15.15 6.21 -16.78
CA VAL A 98 -16.23 7.21 -16.58
C VAL A 98 -16.05 7.94 -15.26
N PHE A 99 -15.77 7.20 -14.17
CA PHE A 99 -15.47 7.80 -12.87
C PHE A 99 -14.21 8.67 -12.92
N ARG A 100 -13.15 8.20 -13.59
CA ARG A 100 -11.92 8.97 -13.77
C ARG A 100 -12.16 10.25 -14.60
N ALA A 101 -12.94 10.17 -15.69
CA ALA A 101 -13.33 11.32 -16.50
C ALA A 101 -14.18 12.34 -15.72
N ALA A 102 -15.16 11.87 -14.95
CA ALA A 102 -15.95 12.70 -14.05
C ALA A 102 -15.10 13.35 -12.94
N SER A 103 -14.11 12.63 -12.40
CA SER A 103 -13.19 13.17 -11.39
C SER A 103 -12.22 14.24 -11.93
N ALA A 104 -12.03 14.29 -13.25
CA ALA A 104 -11.21 15.28 -13.96
C ALA A 104 -12.04 16.47 -14.49
N PHE A 105 -13.37 16.39 -14.39
CA PHE A 105 -14.30 17.40 -14.92
C PHE A 105 -14.05 18.82 -14.36
N PRO A 106 -13.85 19.05 -13.04
CA PRO A 106 -13.58 20.39 -12.51
C PRO A 106 -12.35 21.06 -13.13
N ASN A 107 -11.29 20.28 -13.38
CA ASN A 107 -10.06 20.78 -13.98
C ASN A 107 -10.23 21.12 -15.47
N ARG A 108 -11.18 20.47 -16.18
CA ARG A 108 -11.51 20.78 -17.58
C ARG A 108 -12.29 22.09 -17.69
N VAL A 109 -13.19 22.37 -16.74
CA VAL A 109 -13.90 23.66 -16.65
C VAL A 109 -12.94 24.80 -16.34
N ALA A 110 -11.95 24.57 -15.48
CA ALA A 110 -10.95 25.58 -15.13
C ALA A 110 -10.04 25.95 -16.31
N LEU A 111 -9.64 24.99 -17.14
CA LEU A 111 -8.77 25.23 -18.29
C LEU A 111 -9.52 25.92 -19.45
N ASN A 112 -10.73 25.44 -19.79
CA ASN A 112 -11.49 25.92 -20.94
C ASN A 112 -12.98 26.17 -20.58
N PRO A 113 -13.30 27.18 -19.74
CA PRO A 113 -14.66 27.40 -19.22
C PRO A 113 -15.70 27.63 -20.34
N GLN A 114 -15.27 28.20 -21.47
CA GLN A 114 -16.07 28.43 -22.67
C GLN A 114 -16.41 27.16 -23.48
N ARG A 115 -15.70 26.04 -23.30
CA ARG A 115 -15.90 24.79 -24.08
C ARG A 115 -16.23 23.56 -23.24
N CYS A 116 -15.87 23.58 -21.96
CA CYS A 116 -16.17 22.51 -21.02
C CYS A 116 -16.93 23.10 -19.86
N TRP A 117 -18.22 22.82 -19.85
CA TRP A 117 -19.11 23.06 -18.73
C TRP A 117 -19.95 21.80 -18.58
N ALA A 118 -20.27 21.46 -17.35
CA ALA A 118 -21.30 20.50 -17.03
C ALA A 118 -22.11 21.15 -15.95
N ILE A 119 -23.40 21.18 -16.20
CA ILE A 119 -24.36 21.50 -15.19
C ILE A 119 -24.41 20.23 -14.34
N LEU A 120 -23.81 20.28 -13.15
CA LEU A 120 -23.96 19.24 -12.14
C LEU A 120 -25.38 19.30 -11.61
N THR A 121 -26.29 18.78 -12.41
CA THR A 121 -27.67 18.56 -12.00
C THR A 121 -27.65 17.33 -11.09
N ARG A 122 -28.19 17.45 -9.87
CA ARG A 122 -28.43 16.26 -9.05
C ARG A 122 -29.18 15.26 -9.94
N TYR A 123 -28.86 13.97 -9.86
CA TYR A 123 -29.59 12.99 -10.67
C TYR A 123 -31.10 13.03 -10.41
N THR A 124 -31.51 13.42 -9.18
CA THR A 124 -32.91 13.73 -8.81
C THR A 124 -33.53 14.91 -9.59
N GLN A 125 -32.74 15.73 -10.25
CA GLN A 125 -33.14 16.89 -11.04
C GLN A 125 -32.85 16.69 -12.54
N ASN A 126 -32.34 15.53 -12.94
CA ASN A 126 -32.00 15.25 -14.32
C ASN A 126 -33.23 14.70 -15.07
N LEU A 127 -33.68 15.41 -16.10
CA LEU A 127 -34.87 15.04 -16.89
C LEU A 127 -34.73 13.68 -17.58
N SER A 128 -33.54 13.34 -18.10
CA SER A 128 -33.33 12.03 -18.73
C SER A 128 -33.35 10.89 -17.70
N PHE A 129 -32.87 11.15 -16.48
CA PHE A 129 -32.96 10.25 -15.34
C PHE A 129 -34.43 9.99 -14.92
N HIS A 130 -35.29 11.01 -14.96
CA HIS A 130 -36.75 10.85 -14.74
C HIS A 130 -37.49 10.17 -15.89
N SER A 131 -37.00 10.32 -17.13
CA SER A 131 -37.61 9.73 -18.34
C SER A 131 -37.29 8.25 -18.53
N SER A 132 -36.19 7.77 -17.95
CA SER A 132 -35.71 6.37 -18.03
C SER A 132 -36.55 5.41 -17.18
N ALA A 133 -36.57 4.12 -17.56
CA ALA A 133 -37.23 3.01 -16.85
C ALA A 133 -36.63 2.69 -15.46
N LEU A 134 -35.67 3.46 -14.96
CA LEU A 134 -35.06 3.34 -13.62
C LEU A 134 -35.94 3.89 -12.48
N LYS A 135 -37.21 4.24 -12.75
CA LYS A 135 -38.19 4.71 -11.76
C LYS A 135 -38.41 3.76 -10.56
N SER A 136 -37.96 2.51 -10.66
CA SER A 136 -38.05 1.50 -9.61
C SER A 136 -36.92 1.54 -8.58
N ILE A 137 -35.83 2.30 -8.80
CA ILE A 137 -34.70 2.34 -7.86
C ILE A 137 -34.93 3.44 -6.81
N PRO A 138 -35.10 3.11 -5.52
CA PRO A 138 -35.30 4.09 -4.47
C PRO A 138 -34.01 4.89 -4.26
N ILE A 139 -34.11 6.19 -4.47
CA ILE A 139 -33.02 7.13 -4.30
C ILE A 139 -32.87 7.48 -2.82
N ARG A 140 -31.77 7.06 -2.19
CA ARG A 140 -31.47 7.35 -0.78
C ARG A 140 -30.69 8.67 -0.63
N ASN A 141 -31.18 9.57 0.23
CA ASN A 141 -30.54 10.86 0.51
C ASN A 141 -29.73 10.81 1.80
N TYR A 142 -28.40 10.83 1.70
CA TYR A 142 -27.47 10.76 2.84
C TYR A 142 -26.95 12.12 3.31
N ALA A 143 -27.43 13.24 2.76
CA ALA A 143 -26.88 14.57 3.06
C ALA A 143 -26.88 14.89 4.56
N ASN A 144 -27.94 14.49 5.27
CA ASN A 144 -28.09 14.74 6.70
C ASN A 144 -27.40 13.67 7.57
N VAL A 145 -27.13 12.49 7.00
CA VAL A 145 -26.51 11.36 7.70
C VAL A 145 -24.99 11.49 7.76
N ASN A 146 -24.38 12.07 6.72
CA ASN A 146 -22.92 12.16 6.60
C ASN A 146 -22.21 12.83 7.79
N PRO A 147 -22.69 13.96 8.36
CA PRO A 147 -22.05 14.56 9.53
C PRO A 147 -22.09 13.62 10.74
N TYR A 148 -23.27 13.05 11.02
CA TYR A 148 -23.43 12.12 12.14
C TYR A 148 -22.58 10.85 11.98
N ALA A 149 -22.49 10.30 10.76
CA ALA A 149 -21.62 9.16 10.48
C ALA A 149 -20.12 9.50 10.62
N ALA A 150 -19.73 10.77 10.48
CA ALA A 150 -18.37 11.22 10.75
C ALA A 150 -18.10 11.31 12.26
N ASP A 151 -19.06 11.82 13.04
CA ASP A 151 -18.97 11.85 14.51
C ASP A 151 -18.86 10.42 15.06
N LEU A 152 -19.71 9.50 14.58
CA LEU A 152 -19.65 8.07 14.94
C LEU A 152 -18.31 7.41 14.56
N LEU A 153 -17.63 7.87 13.51
CA LEU A 153 -16.29 7.36 13.15
C LEU A 153 -15.23 7.83 14.14
N ASP A 154 -15.31 9.08 14.56
CA ASP A 154 -14.41 9.62 15.58
C ASP A 154 -14.62 8.88 16.91
N ASP A 155 -15.88 8.65 17.31
CA ASP A 155 -16.20 7.88 18.52
C ASP A 155 -15.67 6.45 18.44
N TYR A 156 -15.85 5.79 17.30
CA TYR A 156 -15.36 4.43 17.05
C TYR A 156 -13.84 4.34 17.17
N MET A 157 -13.12 5.34 16.65
CA MET A 157 -11.67 5.40 16.74
C MET A 157 -11.17 5.65 18.16
N GLU A 158 -11.85 6.50 18.93
CA GLU A 158 -11.52 6.73 20.33
C GLU A 158 -11.77 5.47 21.18
N TYR A 159 -12.82 4.70 20.89
CA TYR A 159 -13.01 3.38 21.49
C TYR A 159 -11.87 2.41 21.19
N LYS A 160 -11.33 2.40 19.97
CA LYS A 160 -10.14 1.59 19.64
C LYS A 160 -8.92 2.06 20.43
N ALA A 161 -8.72 3.36 20.59
CA ALA A 161 -7.64 3.91 21.41
C ALA A 161 -7.77 3.50 22.89
N ASN A 162 -8.98 3.55 23.45
CA ASN A 162 -9.27 3.09 24.81
C ASN A 162 -9.00 1.60 25.00
N LEU A 163 -9.34 0.75 24.03
CA LEU A 163 -9.03 -0.68 24.07
C LEU A 163 -7.52 -0.96 24.07
N LEU A 164 -6.74 -0.16 23.33
CA LEU A 164 -5.28 -0.24 23.38
C LEU A 164 -4.73 0.18 24.74
N SER A 165 -5.32 1.20 25.37
CA SER A 165 -4.96 1.61 26.72
C SER A 165 -5.21 0.50 27.75
N ILE A 166 -6.37 -0.18 27.72
CA ILE A 166 -6.63 -1.36 28.57
C ILE A 166 -5.56 -2.42 28.36
N LYS A 167 -5.17 -2.67 27.11
CA LYS A 167 -4.14 -3.65 26.80
C LYS A 167 -2.78 -3.27 27.41
N LYS A 168 -2.36 -2.00 27.32
CA LYS A 168 -1.11 -1.55 27.94
C LYS A 168 -1.11 -1.79 29.47
N VAL A 169 -2.27 -1.64 30.11
CA VAL A 169 -2.42 -1.95 31.54
C VAL A 169 -2.34 -3.46 31.81
N LEU A 170 -2.92 -4.29 30.94
CA LEU A 170 -2.81 -5.76 31.05
C LEU A 170 -1.37 -6.26 30.87
N ASP A 171 -0.62 -5.63 29.96
CA ASP A 171 0.78 -5.96 29.68
C ASP A 171 1.70 -5.51 30.84
N GLU A 172 1.44 -4.37 31.47
CA GLU A 172 2.23 -3.83 32.60
C GLU A 172 1.37 -3.36 33.80
N PRO A 173 0.76 -4.27 34.59
CA PRO A 173 -0.22 -3.87 35.62
C PRO A 173 0.34 -2.99 36.75
N ILE A 174 1.62 -3.19 37.09
CA ILE A 174 2.28 -2.54 38.25
C ILE A 174 2.45 -1.03 38.01
N GLY A 175 2.55 -0.60 36.74
CA GLY A 175 2.82 0.77 36.35
C GLY A 175 1.62 1.71 36.39
N TYR A 176 0.42 1.24 36.73
CA TYR A 176 -0.83 2.01 36.62
C TYR A 176 -1.55 2.21 37.96
N ALA A 177 -2.37 3.25 38.02
CA ALA A 177 -3.25 3.61 39.13
C ALA A 177 -4.67 3.85 38.62
N LEU A 178 -5.65 3.82 39.52
CA LEU A 178 -7.07 4.04 39.19
C LEU A 178 -7.27 5.37 38.45
N GLY A 179 -8.17 5.34 37.47
CA GLY A 179 -8.56 6.53 36.72
C GLY A 179 -9.30 7.56 37.59
N PRO A 180 -9.30 8.86 37.20
CA PRO A 180 -9.96 9.92 37.95
C PRO A 180 -11.49 9.99 37.74
N GLY A 181 -12.04 9.24 36.78
CA GLY A 181 -13.47 9.27 36.44
C GLY A 181 -14.38 8.60 37.46
N SER A 182 -15.68 8.92 37.39
CA SER A 182 -16.72 8.21 38.16
C SER A 182 -16.79 6.74 37.71
N GLN A 183 -16.80 5.82 38.67
CA GLN A 183 -16.70 4.36 38.45
C GLN A 183 -15.42 3.97 37.70
N PRO A 184 -14.23 4.18 38.30
CA PRO A 184 -12.97 3.84 37.67
C PRO A 184 -12.87 2.33 37.42
N VAL A 185 -12.30 1.97 36.28
CA VAL A 185 -11.96 0.59 35.96
C VAL A 185 -10.77 0.19 36.82
N ASP A 186 -10.95 -0.88 37.59
CA ASP A 186 -9.90 -1.44 38.43
C ASP A 186 -8.75 -2.00 37.57
N VAL A 187 -7.53 -1.97 38.11
CA VAL A 187 -6.31 -2.51 37.48
C VAL A 187 -6.32 -4.04 37.47
N ARG A 188 -7.18 -4.69 38.27
CA ARG A 188 -7.37 -6.14 38.24
C ARG A 188 -7.79 -6.63 36.84
N THR A 189 -7.19 -7.74 36.42
CA THR A 189 -7.43 -8.36 35.11
C THR A 189 -8.91 -8.59 34.81
N GLU A 190 -9.69 -9.06 35.79
CA GLU A 190 -11.14 -9.31 35.63
C GLU A 190 -11.92 -8.04 35.27
N ALA A 191 -11.63 -6.93 35.95
CA ALA A 191 -12.27 -5.64 35.72
C ALA A 191 -11.87 -5.05 34.37
N LEU A 192 -10.60 -5.18 33.99
CA LEU A 192 -10.09 -4.76 32.68
C LEU A 192 -10.74 -5.56 31.53
N LEU A 193 -10.91 -6.88 31.69
CA LEU A 193 -11.60 -7.72 30.71
C LEU A 193 -13.10 -7.42 30.63
N ALA A 194 -13.76 -7.11 31.76
CA ALA A 194 -15.15 -6.68 31.78
C ALA A 194 -15.34 -5.32 31.09
N ALA A 195 -14.45 -4.36 31.35
CA ALA A 195 -14.43 -3.07 30.67
C ALA A 195 -14.20 -3.22 29.16
N ARG A 196 -13.24 -4.07 28.76
CA ARG A 196 -12.97 -4.39 27.34
C ARG A 196 -14.21 -4.93 26.64
N ARG A 197 -15.00 -5.78 27.31
CA ARG A 197 -16.25 -6.33 26.76
C ARG A 197 -17.30 -5.23 26.55
N LYS A 198 -17.54 -4.40 27.57
CA LYS A 198 -18.50 -3.29 27.49
C LYS A 198 -18.14 -2.28 26.40
N MET A 199 -16.86 -1.94 26.23
CA MET A 199 -16.43 -1.07 25.13
C MET A 199 -16.70 -1.67 23.75
N LYS A 200 -16.46 -2.98 23.58
CA LYS A 200 -16.80 -3.67 22.33
C LYS A 200 -18.30 -3.68 22.06
N GLU A 201 -19.13 -3.80 23.09
CA GLU A 201 -20.59 -3.67 22.96
C GLU A 201 -20.98 -2.27 22.46
N GLN A 202 -20.35 -1.21 22.98
CA GLN A 202 -20.58 0.17 22.48
C GLN A 202 -20.16 0.32 21.01
N MET A 203 -19.00 -0.24 20.62
CA MET A 203 -18.58 -0.27 19.22
C MET A 203 -19.56 -1.03 18.31
N GLY A 204 -20.15 -2.12 18.81
CA GLY A 204 -21.21 -2.85 18.09
C GLY A 204 -22.43 -1.98 17.83
N LYS A 205 -22.89 -1.21 18.83
CA LYS A 205 -24.01 -0.27 18.65
C LYS A 205 -23.72 0.79 17.58
N ILE A 206 -22.48 1.31 17.53
CA ILE A 206 -22.07 2.25 16.48
C ILE A 206 -22.21 1.62 15.09
N VAL A 207 -21.80 0.36 14.93
CA VAL A 207 -21.96 -0.38 13.67
C VAL A 207 -23.44 -0.53 13.32
N ASP A 208 -24.27 -0.96 14.28
CA ASP A 208 -25.72 -1.16 14.09
C ASP A 208 -26.44 0.13 13.67
N GLU A 209 -26.13 1.26 14.31
CA GLU A 209 -26.71 2.56 13.95
C GLU A 209 -26.34 2.96 12.51
N ILE A 210 -25.11 2.67 12.07
CA ILE A 210 -24.67 2.92 10.71
C ILE A 210 -25.32 1.99 9.70
N GLU A 211 -25.55 0.73 10.06
CA GLU A 211 -26.29 -0.19 9.21
C GLU A 211 -27.73 0.31 8.98
N LEU A 212 -28.40 0.71 10.07
CA LEU A 212 -29.74 1.25 10.01
C LEU A 212 -29.83 2.53 9.16
N LEU A 213 -28.85 3.44 9.31
CA LEU A 213 -28.80 4.67 8.52
C LEU A 213 -28.39 4.44 7.06
N ASN A 214 -27.58 3.42 6.79
CA ASN A 214 -27.28 3.00 5.43
C ASN A 214 -28.53 2.47 4.72
N ASP A 215 -29.39 1.75 5.46
CA ASP A 215 -30.64 1.18 4.96
C ASP A 215 -31.79 2.17 4.85
N ASN A 216 -31.91 3.07 5.80
CA ASN A 216 -32.92 4.11 5.83
C ASN A 216 -32.35 5.44 6.33
N PRO A 217 -31.77 6.29 5.47
CA PRO A 217 -31.19 7.55 5.93
C PRO A 217 -32.23 8.56 6.47
N ALA A 218 -33.52 8.35 6.20
CA ALA A 218 -34.58 9.19 6.74
C ALA A 218 -34.85 8.92 8.24
N SER A 219 -34.37 7.80 8.79
CA SER A 219 -34.57 7.48 10.22
C SER A 219 -33.58 8.20 11.16
N LEU A 220 -32.72 9.09 10.65
CA LEU A 220 -31.69 9.77 11.45
C LEU A 220 -32.20 10.34 12.78
N ALA A 221 -33.31 11.09 12.76
CA ALA A 221 -33.85 11.69 13.97
C ALA A 221 -34.28 10.64 15.01
N ALA A 222 -34.81 9.50 14.57
CA ALA A 222 -35.17 8.39 15.45
C ALA A 222 -33.94 7.66 15.99
N VAL A 223 -32.91 7.45 15.14
CA VAL A 223 -31.64 6.84 15.54
C VAL A 223 -30.95 7.69 16.61
N MET A 224 -30.78 8.99 16.36
CA MET A 224 -30.15 9.90 17.32
C MET A 224 -30.90 9.97 18.65
N LYS A 225 -32.24 9.96 18.61
CA LYS A 225 -33.07 10.01 19.82
C LYS A 225 -32.97 8.71 20.65
N ASN A 226 -32.82 7.58 19.98
CA ASN A 226 -32.77 6.26 20.61
C ASN A 226 -31.33 5.78 20.87
N SER A 227 -30.32 6.59 20.54
CA SER A 227 -28.92 6.20 20.70
C SER A 227 -28.62 5.97 22.18
N THR A 228 -28.01 4.82 22.46
CA THR A 228 -27.54 4.44 23.81
C THR A 228 -26.04 4.27 23.85
N ILE A 229 -25.35 4.88 22.88
CA ILE A 229 -23.90 4.89 22.79
C ILE A 229 -23.39 5.84 23.87
N GLU A 230 -22.59 5.32 24.79
CA GLU A 230 -21.88 6.15 25.75
C GLU A 230 -20.72 6.86 25.07
N SER A 231 -20.40 8.10 25.46
CA SER A 231 -19.27 8.83 24.89
C SER A 231 -17.94 8.17 25.27
N PRO A 232 -17.02 7.92 24.32
CA PRO A 232 -15.74 7.25 24.57
C PRO A 232 -14.79 8.06 25.48
N GLU A 233 -14.93 9.38 25.54
CA GLU A 233 -14.16 10.24 26.44
C GLU A 233 -14.51 9.98 27.90
N VAL A 234 -15.79 9.69 28.19
CA VAL A 234 -16.22 9.27 29.54
C VAL A 234 -15.51 7.98 29.92
N TRP A 235 -15.42 7.02 29.00
CA TRP A 235 -14.64 5.80 29.19
C TRP A 235 -13.16 6.07 29.40
N ALA A 236 -12.56 6.98 28.64
CA ALA A 236 -11.15 7.35 28.79
C ALA A 236 -10.84 7.88 30.21
N THR A 237 -11.77 8.60 30.85
CA THR A 237 -11.60 9.05 32.24
C THR A 237 -11.63 7.92 33.27
N ARG A 238 -12.33 6.81 32.97
CA ARG A 238 -12.45 5.65 33.87
C ARG A 238 -11.22 4.74 33.80
N LEU A 239 -10.44 4.80 32.72
CA LEU A 239 -9.31 3.90 32.51
C LEU A 239 -8.14 4.20 33.46
N PRO A 240 -7.38 3.16 33.88
CA PRO A 240 -6.17 3.36 34.68
C PRO A 240 -5.14 4.24 33.97
N LYS A 241 -4.48 5.11 34.73
CA LYS A 241 -3.41 5.98 34.24
C LYS A 241 -2.06 5.57 34.80
N ARG A 242 -0.98 5.80 34.05
CA ARG A 242 0.38 5.45 34.48
C ARG A 242 0.76 6.23 35.74
N ARG A 243 1.36 5.56 36.73
CA ARG A 243 1.90 6.19 37.94
C ARG A 243 3.05 7.12 37.57
N THR A 244 2.87 8.42 37.72
CA THR A 244 3.95 9.40 37.60
C THR A 244 4.79 9.40 38.88
N ASN A 245 5.79 8.54 38.95
CA ASN A 245 6.88 8.65 39.92
C ASN A 245 8.17 9.08 39.22
N GLN A 246 8.42 10.38 39.04
CA GLN A 246 9.77 10.95 39.17
C GLN A 246 9.80 12.49 39.16
N PRO A 247 10.58 13.15 40.04
CA PRO A 247 11.00 14.53 39.86
C PRO A 247 11.92 14.65 38.63
N ALA A 248 11.78 15.75 37.90
CA ALA A 248 12.48 16.03 36.65
C ALA A 248 14.01 15.93 36.81
N THR A 249 14.64 15.02 36.08
CA THR A 249 16.06 15.13 35.69
C THR A 249 16.17 14.82 34.21
N LEU A 250 16.77 15.75 33.47
CA LEU A 250 17.00 15.67 32.04
C LEU A 250 17.81 14.40 31.70
N ALA A 251 17.25 13.54 30.84
CA ALA A 251 18.00 12.57 30.06
C ALA A 251 17.46 12.54 28.62
N SER A 252 18.39 12.56 27.68
CA SER A 252 18.24 12.63 26.23
C SER A 252 17.49 11.42 25.62
N PRO A 253 16.90 11.58 24.42
CA PRO A 253 16.07 10.53 23.82
C PRO A 253 16.94 9.44 23.20
N THR A 254 16.74 8.20 23.67
CA THR A 254 17.18 6.98 22.99
C THR A 254 16.07 6.54 22.03
N PRO A 255 16.37 6.11 20.78
CA PRO A 255 15.34 5.61 19.87
C PRO A 255 14.95 4.19 20.28
N VAL A 256 13.68 4.01 20.66
CA VAL A 256 13.12 2.73 21.11
C VAL A 256 12.77 1.85 19.89
N GLN A 257 13.43 0.70 19.77
CA GLN A 257 13.01 -0.39 18.89
C GLN A 257 11.75 -1.05 19.48
N ASN A 258 10.60 -0.92 18.83
CA ASN A 258 9.35 -1.58 19.24
C ASN A 258 8.36 -1.79 18.06
N SER A 259 8.86 -2.16 16.86
CA SER A 259 8.00 -2.41 15.68
C SER A 259 7.55 -3.87 15.52
N GLU A 260 8.28 -4.86 16.03
CA GLU A 260 7.98 -6.27 15.78
C GLU A 260 6.81 -6.82 16.63
N ASN A 261 6.62 -6.32 17.85
CA ASN A 261 5.55 -6.80 18.72
C ASN A 261 4.15 -6.29 18.34
N VAL A 262 4.03 -5.24 17.52
CA VAL A 262 2.73 -4.67 17.12
C VAL A 262 2.10 -5.47 15.97
N SER A 263 2.92 -6.03 15.07
CA SER A 263 2.46 -6.80 13.91
C SER A 263 1.91 -8.19 14.29
N ASN A 264 2.52 -8.86 15.28
CA ASN A 264 1.97 -10.11 15.82
C ASN A 264 0.72 -9.89 16.66
N LEU A 265 0.54 -8.68 17.21
CA LEU A 265 -0.64 -8.31 17.97
C LEU A 265 -1.85 -7.96 17.11
N LEU A 266 -1.66 -7.33 15.94
CA LEU A 266 -2.76 -7.05 15.01
C LEU A 266 -3.33 -8.31 14.34
N LYS A 267 -2.55 -9.39 14.19
CA LYS A 267 -3.05 -10.68 13.68
C LYS A 267 -4.13 -11.28 14.59
N MET A 268 -4.13 -10.96 15.89
CA MET A 268 -5.18 -11.38 16.85
C MET A 268 -6.46 -10.54 16.79
N PHE A 269 -6.49 -9.42 16.06
CA PHE A 269 -7.67 -8.53 16.02
C PHE A 269 -8.53 -8.66 14.74
N ASN A 270 -8.08 -9.44 13.75
CA ASN A 270 -8.92 -9.83 12.62
C ASN A 270 -9.87 -10.99 13.01
N PHE A 271 -10.92 -10.68 13.76
CA PHE A 271 -12.02 -11.60 14.05
C PHE A 271 -13.33 -11.09 13.46
N ALA A 272 -13.52 -11.40 12.18
CA ALA A 272 -14.83 -11.66 11.57
C ALA A 272 -14.60 -12.55 10.34
N ASN A 273 -14.48 -13.87 10.54
CA ASN A 273 -14.70 -14.82 9.46
C ASN A 273 -15.52 -16.01 9.99
N GLU A 274 -16.76 -16.11 9.49
CA GLU A 274 -17.76 -17.14 9.77
C GLU A 274 -17.20 -18.57 9.66
N ALA A 275 -16.18 -18.77 8.82
CA ALA A 275 -15.52 -20.06 8.59
C ALA A 275 -14.82 -20.66 9.82
N ALA A 276 -14.31 -19.82 10.74
CA ALA A 276 -13.62 -20.29 11.94
C ALA A 276 -14.60 -20.78 13.02
N ARG A 277 -15.83 -20.23 13.07
CA ARG A 277 -16.88 -20.73 13.97
C ARG A 277 -17.32 -22.13 13.59
N LYS A 278 -17.49 -22.40 12.30
CA LYS A 278 -17.90 -23.71 11.78
C LYS A 278 -16.85 -24.80 12.07
N ALA A 279 -15.57 -24.46 11.93
CA ALA A 279 -14.46 -25.38 12.27
C ALA A 279 -14.40 -25.71 13.76
N VAL A 280 -14.78 -24.78 14.64
CA VAL A 280 -14.83 -25.00 16.09
C VAL A 280 -16.07 -25.81 16.50
N GLU A 281 -17.22 -25.62 15.85
CA GLU A 281 -18.39 -26.49 16.05
C GLU A 281 -18.12 -27.93 15.61
N ASP A 282 -17.39 -28.13 14.50
CA ASP A 282 -16.98 -29.47 14.03
C ASP A 282 -15.96 -30.13 14.99
N LEU A 283 -15.10 -29.34 15.66
CA LEU A 283 -14.15 -29.82 16.69
C LEU A 283 -14.82 -30.16 18.02
N ILE A 284 -15.95 -29.52 18.36
CA ILE A 284 -16.73 -29.81 19.57
C ILE A 284 -17.54 -31.11 19.39
N ALA A 285 -17.88 -31.47 18.15
CA ALA A 285 -18.69 -32.64 17.83
C ALA A 285 -17.93 -33.99 17.94
N ASN A 286 -16.59 -33.99 17.99
CA ASN A 286 -15.80 -35.23 18.08
C ASN A 286 -14.53 -35.07 18.94
N PRO A 287 -14.57 -35.45 20.22
CA PRO A 287 -13.39 -35.45 21.07
C PRO A 287 -12.68 -36.79 20.97
N ASN A 288 -11.47 -36.84 20.44
CA ASN A 288 -10.52 -37.88 20.81
C ASN A 288 -9.19 -37.26 21.26
N PRO A 289 -8.61 -37.73 22.39
CA PRO A 289 -7.55 -37.01 23.09
C PRO A 289 -6.15 -37.54 22.73
N VAL A 290 -5.16 -36.65 22.67
CA VAL A 290 -3.78 -37.02 23.03
C VAL A 290 -3.19 -35.94 23.93
N THR A 291 -2.90 -36.37 25.15
CA THR A 291 -2.30 -35.69 26.31
C THR A 291 -0.76 -35.62 26.16
N PRO A 292 -0.07 -34.70 26.85
CA PRO A 292 1.24 -34.19 26.48
C PRO A 292 2.40 -35.00 27.08
N ALA A 293 3.54 -34.99 26.39
CA ALA A 293 4.84 -35.31 26.98
C ALA A 293 5.82 -34.19 26.64
N GLN A 294 6.34 -33.53 27.68
CA GLN A 294 7.61 -32.84 27.62
C GLN A 294 8.70 -33.89 27.38
N ASP A 295 9.51 -33.72 26.34
CA ASP A 295 10.91 -34.08 26.43
C ASP A 295 11.76 -33.11 25.63
N SER A 296 12.70 -32.51 26.35
CA SER A 296 13.80 -31.73 25.84
C SER A 296 14.68 -32.57 24.93
N THR A 297 14.55 -32.39 23.61
CA THR A 297 15.68 -32.54 22.69
C THR A 297 15.56 -31.49 21.59
N THR A 298 16.48 -30.53 21.64
CA THR A 298 16.85 -29.68 20.52
C THR A 298 17.17 -30.55 19.31
N PRO A 299 16.57 -30.32 18.13
CA PRO A 299 17.27 -30.55 16.88
C PRO A 299 18.01 -29.26 16.56
N SER A 300 19.27 -29.20 16.96
CA SER A 300 20.25 -28.35 16.30
C SER A 300 20.30 -28.75 14.83
N SER A 301 19.60 -28.00 13.97
CA SER A 301 20.01 -27.84 12.58
C SER A 301 20.48 -26.40 12.41
N SER A 302 21.79 -26.23 12.39
CA SER A 302 22.48 -25.06 11.88
C SER A 302 22.10 -24.82 10.42
N GLY A 303 21.00 -24.10 10.19
CA GLY A 303 20.68 -23.54 8.88
C GLY A 303 21.08 -22.07 8.87
N SER A 304 22.22 -21.74 8.25
CA SER A 304 22.56 -20.33 7.97
C SER A 304 21.43 -19.70 7.13
N LEU A 305 20.99 -18.50 7.48
CA LEU A 305 20.00 -17.76 6.70
C LEU A 305 20.43 -17.68 5.22
N PRO A 306 19.49 -17.79 4.25
CA PRO A 306 19.84 -17.67 2.84
C PRO A 306 20.54 -16.33 2.56
N ILE A 307 21.67 -16.39 1.85
CA ILE A 307 22.41 -15.20 1.44
C ILE A 307 21.62 -14.44 0.37
N LEU A 308 21.63 -13.10 0.37
CA LEU A 308 20.99 -12.31 -0.69
C LEU A 308 21.93 -11.90 -1.82
N ALA A 309 23.24 -11.86 -1.56
CA ALA A 309 24.27 -11.50 -2.51
C ALA A 309 25.57 -12.25 -2.17
N THR A 310 26.32 -12.65 -3.19
CA THR A 310 27.63 -13.29 -3.01
C THR A 310 28.65 -12.31 -2.44
N GLU A 311 29.73 -12.80 -1.83
CA GLU A 311 30.82 -11.94 -1.34
C GLU A 311 31.44 -11.11 -2.47
N SER A 312 31.54 -11.69 -3.68
CA SER A 312 32.01 -10.99 -4.88
C SER A 312 31.09 -9.84 -5.27
N ALA A 313 29.77 -10.05 -5.29
CA ALA A 313 28.80 -8.99 -5.58
C ALA A 313 28.85 -7.88 -4.52
N GLN A 314 28.91 -8.27 -3.24
CA GLN A 314 29.01 -7.33 -2.12
C GLN A 314 30.27 -6.45 -2.18
N SER A 315 31.38 -6.92 -2.75
CA SER A 315 32.59 -6.09 -2.88
C SER A 315 32.37 -4.79 -3.68
N THR A 316 31.38 -4.78 -4.58
CA THR A 316 31.05 -3.65 -5.47
C THR A 316 29.82 -2.85 -5.00
N MET A 317 29.16 -3.30 -3.95
CA MET A 317 27.97 -2.67 -3.38
C MET A 317 28.31 -1.46 -2.51
N SER A 318 27.46 -0.42 -2.55
CA SER A 318 27.49 0.74 -1.67
C SER A 318 27.12 0.34 -0.23
N THR A 319 27.36 1.24 0.73
CA THR A 319 26.98 1.02 2.13
C THR A 319 25.48 0.76 2.29
N ALA A 320 24.63 1.47 1.54
CA ALA A 320 23.18 1.28 1.59
C ALA A 320 22.77 -0.11 1.05
N GLU A 321 23.35 -0.51 -0.08
CA GLU A 321 23.10 -1.83 -0.70
C GLU A 321 23.55 -2.97 0.23
N LYS A 322 24.76 -2.86 0.81
CA LYS A 322 25.28 -3.80 1.82
C LYS A 322 24.36 -3.90 3.03
N THR A 323 23.87 -2.77 3.53
CA THR A 323 22.94 -2.75 4.67
C THR A 323 21.66 -3.52 4.35
N PHE A 324 21.15 -3.37 3.12
CA PHE A 324 19.96 -4.10 2.68
C PHE A 324 20.20 -5.62 2.58
N VAL A 325 21.23 -6.07 1.85
CA VAL A 325 21.47 -7.51 1.61
C VAL A 325 21.99 -8.27 2.85
N ASN A 326 22.57 -7.55 3.82
CA ASN A 326 23.07 -8.12 5.06
C ASN A 326 22.08 -8.06 6.23
N SER A 327 20.95 -7.37 6.07
CA SER A 327 19.87 -7.38 7.05
C SER A 327 19.32 -8.79 7.24
N SER A 328 19.27 -9.25 8.50
CA SER A 328 18.72 -10.56 8.87
C SER A 328 17.25 -10.68 8.47
N GLU A 329 16.49 -9.58 8.56
CA GLU A 329 15.08 -9.54 8.18
C GLU A 329 14.92 -9.67 6.67
N ASN A 330 15.69 -8.91 5.88
CA ASN A 330 15.63 -9.02 4.43
C ASN A 330 16.06 -10.39 3.93
N ARG A 331 17.06 -11.02 4.57
CA ARG A 331 17.48 -12.38 4.25
C ARG A 331 16.37 -13.41 4.53
N ARG A 332 15.54 -13.19 5.55
CA ARG A 332 14.37 -14.03 5.83
C ARG A 332 13.25 -13.82 4.81
N VAL A 333 12.99 -12.56 4.43
CA VAL A 333 11.89 -12.21 3.52
C VAL A 333 12.21 -12.57 2.07
N TYR A 334 13.39 -12.20 1.59
CA TYR A 334 13.76 -12.27 0.18
C TYR A 334 14.71 -13.44 -0.15
N GLY A 335 15.44 -13.96 0.83
CA GLY A 335 16.59 -14.84 0.58
C GLY A 335 16.26 -16.17 -0.08
N ALA A 336 15.02 -16.63 0.06
CA ALA A 336 14.50 -17.83 -0.59
C ALA A 336 14.15 -17.61 -2.08
N LEU A 337 13.70 -16.41 -2.45
CA LEU A 337 13.13 -16.13 -3.77
C LEU A 337 14.04 -15.27 -4.66
N PHE A 338 14.90 -14.44 -4.08
CA PHE A 338 15.67 -13.44 -4.81
C PHE A 338 17.18 -13.54 -4.55
N ARG A 339 17.96 -13.27 -5.59
CA ARG A 339 19.41 -13.09 -5.51
C ARG A 339 19.83 -11.79 -6.18
N PHE A 340 20.54 -10.95 -5.45
CA PHE A 340 21.08 -9.68 -5.90
C PHE A 340 22.49 -9.91 -6.45
N ASP A 341 22.71 -9.48 -7.69
CA ASP A 341 24.00 -9.55 -8.36
C ASP A 341 24.87 -8.31 -8.07
N GLN A 342 26.00 -8.15 -8.74
CA GLN A 342 26.84 -6.96 -8.64
C GLN A 342 26.17 -5.75 -9.33
N PRO A 343 26.12 -4.57 -8.68
CA PRO A 343 25.70 -3.33 -9.32
C PRO A 343 26.85 -2.63 -10.04
N GLY A 344 26.52 -1.77 -11.00
CA GLY A 344 27.49 -0.91 -11.69
C GLY A 344 26.98 0.51 -11.83
N GLY A 345 27.89 1.43 -12.16
CA GLY A 345 27.60 2.86 -12.27
C GLY A 345 28.33 3.70 -11.23
N THR A 346 27.84 4.91 -10.96
CA THR A 346 28.46 5.84 -9.99
C THR A 346 28.52 5.22 -8.59
N PRO A 347 29.69 5.18 -7.92
CA PRO A 347 29.82 4.70 -6.54
C PRO A 347 29.17 5.66 -5.53
N ASP A 348 28.86 5.16 -4.32
CA ASP A 348 28.40 5.93 -3.15
C ASP A 348 27.11 6.75 -3.31
N ARG A 349 26.23 6.34 -4.22
CA ARG A 349 24.84 6.81 -4.24
C ARG A 349 23.97 5.98 -3.28
N ALA A 350 22.96 6.63 -2.71
CA ALA A 350 21.94 5.95 -1.91
C ALA A 350 21.14 4.98 -2.79
N LEU A 351 20.67 3.87 -2.23
CA LEU A 351 19.71 2.99 -2.90
C LEU A 351 18.36 3.72 -2.92
N ASN A 352 17.87 4.14 -4.09
CA ASN A 352 16.60 4.87 -4.19
C ASN A 352 15.50 4.12 -4.94
N PHE A 353 15.81 3.00 -5.60
CA PHE A 353 14.82 2.03 -6.04
C PHE A 353 15.30 0.59 -5.81
N ASN A 354 14.37 -0.28 -5.47
CA ASN A 354 14.59 -1.71 -5.31
C ASN A 354 13.31 -2.47 -5.65
N ASP A 355 13.31 -3.15 -6.80
CA ASP A 355 12.12 -3.83 -7.29
C ASP A 355 11.67 -4.99 -6.39
N ALA A 356 12.58 -5.60 -5.61
CA ALA A 356 12.23 -6.74 -4.75
C ALA A 356 11.14 -6.40 -3.73
N GLU A 357 11.14 -5.19 -3.16
CA GLU A 357 10.12 -4.76 -2.20
C GLU A 357 8.74 -4.70 -2.86
N THR A 358 8.68 -4.13 -4.07
CA THR A 358 7.42 -3.97 -4.81
C THR A 358 6.91 -5.31 -5.38
N ILE A 359 7.82 -6.18 -5.82
CA ILE A 359 7.49 -7.53 -6.33
C ILE A 359 6.95 -8.40 -5.18
N GLN A 360 7.52 -8.30 -3.98
CA GLN A 360 7.10 -9.08 -2.82
C GLN A 360 5.71 -8.69 -2.32
N ASP A 361 5.40 -7.39 -2.28
CA ASP A 361 4.09 -6.88 -1.88
C ASP A 361 2.99 -7.25 -2.88
N ALA A 362 3.36 -7.40 -4.17
CA ALA A 362 2.49 -7.91 -5.22
C ALA A 362 2.44 -9.44 -5.18
N VAL A 363 1.71 -10.01 -4.21
CA VAL A 363 1.44 -11.46 -4.12
C VAL A 363 1.04 -12.00 -5.51
N ARG A 364 1.93 -12.80 -6.14
CA ARG A 364 1.86 -13.34 -7.52
C ARG A 364 2.35 -12.44 -8.67
N ALA A 365 3.36 -11.59 -8.48
CA ALA A 365 4.15 -11.12 -9.61
C ALA A 365 4.80 -12.35 -10.27
N GLY A 366 4.17 -12.85 -11.32
CA GLY A 366 4.68 -13.94 -12.16
C GLY A 366 6.00 -13.55 -12.82
N TRP A 367 6.33 -14.16 -13.94
CA TRP A 367 7.54 -13.75 -14.67
C TRP A 367 7.29 -12.46 -15.45
N PRO A 368 8.33 -11.62 -15.66
CA PRO A 368 8.20 -10.45 -16.52
C PRO A 368 7.65 -10.84 -17.88
N THR A 369 6.64 -10.10 -18.35
CA THR A 369 6.01 -10.26 -19.66
C THR A 369 6.55 -9.27 -20.70
N GLU A 370 7.12 -8.15 -20.23
CA GLU A 370 7.76 -7.17 -21.11
C GLU A 370 8.95 -6.53 -20.39
N ILE A 371 10.06 -6.33 -21.10
CA ILE A 371 11.20 -5.55 -20.61
C ILE A 371 11.55 -4.52 -21.67
N THR A 372 11.64 -3.25 -21.27
CA THR A 372 11.99 -2.14 -22.16
C THR A 372 13.20 -1.39 -21.64
N PHE A 373 14.20 -1.21 -22.50
CA PHE A 373 15.33 -0.31 -22.28
C PHE A 373 15.30 0.79 -23.34
N GLN A 374 15.51 2.04 -22.95
CA GLN A 374 15.60 3.17 -23.88
C GLN A 374 16.84 4.01 -23.58
N MET A 375 17.66 4.21 -24.61
CA MET A 375 18.80 5.11 -24.54
C MET A 375 18.34 6.54 -24.76
N VAL A 376 18.98 7.49 -24.09
CA VAL A 376 18.77 8.92 -24.23
C VAL A 376 20.05 9.67 -24.48
N ILE A 377 19.97 10.68 -25.33
CA ILE A 377 21.07 11.62 -25.55
C ILE A 377 21.28 12.43 -24.26
N TRP A 378 22.48 12.32 -23.72
CA TRP A 378 22.94 13.01 -22.52
C TRP A 378 24.29 13.67 -22.81
N GLY A 379 24.25 14.98 -23.10
CA GLY A 379 25.43 15.70 -23.56
C GLY A 379 25.95 15.14 -24.88
N THR A 380 27.20 14.65 -24.88
CA THR A 380 27.87 14.05 -26.05
C THR A 380 27.75 12.53 -26.13
N SER A 381 27.01 11.91 -25.20
CA SER A 381 26.86 10.46 -25.10
C SER A 381 25.40 10.02 -25.05
N THR A 382 25.18 8.72 -25.20
CA THR A 382 23.88 8.09 -24.96
C THR A 382 23.94 7.28 -23.68
N LEU A 383 22.97 7.49 -22.77
CA LEU A 383 22.84 6.78 -21.50
C LEU A 383 21.45 6.15 -21.37
N LEU A 384 21.26 5.17 -20.50
CA LEU A 384 19.96 4.57 -20.23
C LEU A 384 19.03 5.58 -19.54
N GLY A 385 18.01 6.02 -20.25
CA GLY A 385 16.99 6.94 -19.75
C GLY A 385 15.68 6.29 -19.35
N LEU A 386 15.47 5.02 -19.70
CA LEU A 386 14.35 4.21 -19.26
C LEU A 386 14.77 2.74 -19.10
N CYS A 387 14.43 2.15 -17.96
CA CYS A 387 14.42 0.72 -17.70
C CYS A 387 13.04 0.36 -17.17
N ARG A 388 12.27 -0.44 -17.90
CA ARG A 388 10.93 -0.86 -17.50
C ARG A 388 10.82 -2.37 -17.48
N VAL A 389 10.23 -2.90 -16.42
CA VAL A 389 9.90 -4.32 -16.26
C VAL A 389 8.39 -4.43 -16.04
N GLY A 390 7.70 -5.01 -17.00
CA GLY A 390 6.27 -5.26 -16.97
C GLY A 390 5.94 -6.70 -16.61
N TYR A 391 4.92 -6.86 -15.77
CA TYR A 391 4.27 -8.10 -15.38
C TYR A 391 2.78 -8.01 -15.71
N THR A 392 2.04 -9.11 -15.57
CA THR A 392 0.59 -9.15 -15.84
C THR A 392 -0.23 -8.07 -15.12
N GLN A 393 0.15 -7.70 -13.89
CA GLN A 393 -0.59 -6.74 -13.06
C GLN A 393 0.30 -5.65 -12.44
N LEU A 394 1.57 -5.59 -12.81
CA LEU A 394 2.55 -4.69 -12.22
C LEU A 394 3.43 -4.13 -13.35
N ASN A 395 3.78 -2.85 -13.28
CA ASN A 395 4.79 -2.25 -14.15
C ASN A 395 5.76 -1.47 -13.28
N LEU A 396 7.04 -1.82 -13.36
CA LEU A 396 8.14 -1.15 -12.69
C LEU A 396 8.87 -0.33 -13.75
N SER A 397 9.07 0.97 -13.52
CA SER A 397 9.65 1.90 -14.48
C SER A 397 10.66 2.77 -13.76
N HIS A 398 11.90 2.77 -14.25
CA HIS A 398 13.03 3.53 -13.72
C HIS A 398 13.62 4.42 -14.82
N GLY A 399 14.00 5.64 -14.49
CA GLY A 399 14.34 6.71 -15.41
C GLY A 399 13.17 7.66 -15.65
N GLY A 400 13.25 8.51 -16.68
CA GLY A 400 12.21 9.53 -16.92
C GLY A 400 11.95 9.90 -18.36
N SER A 401 12.51 9.15 -19.31
CA SER A 401 12.45 9.51 -20.72
C SER A 401 11.46 8.67 -21.52
N GLU A 402 10.27 8.43 -20.96
CA GLU A 402 9.19 7.70 -21.65
C GLU A 402 8.72 8.39 -22.95
N ASN A 403 9.17 9.63 -23.19
CA ASN A 403 8.75 10.48 -24.31
C ASN A 403 9.88 10.85 -25.29
N ALA A 404 11.07 10.25 -25.21
CA ALA A 404 12.12 10.56 -26.17
C ALA A 404 11.89 9.86 -27.52
N GLN A 405 10.99 10.44 -28.33
CA GLN A 405 10.71 10.00 -29.68
C GLN A 405 11.99 9.99 -30.54
N GLY A 406 12.24 8.86 -31.22
CA GLY A 406 13.35 8.70 -32.17
C GLY A 406 14.68 8.20 -31.58
N GLN A 407 14.72 7.79 -30.31
CA GLN A 407 15.93 7.24 -29.70
C GLN A 407 15.91 5.70 -29.67
N ALA A 408 17.10 5.09 -29.64
CA ALA A 408 17.27 3.65 -29.69
C ALA A 408 16.64 2.99 -28.45
N ALA A 409 15.74 2.03 -28.69
CA ALA A 409 15.06 1.27 -27.64
C ALA A 409 15.12 -0.23 -27.94
N LEU A 410 15.22 -1.03 -26.89
CA LEU A 410 15.12 -2.48 -26.91
C LEU A 410 13.86 -2.86 -26.14
N VAL A 411 12.90 -3.47 -26.83
CA VAL A 411 11.65 -3.99 -26.24
C VAL A 411 11.64 -5.50 -26.41
N LEU A 412 11.62 -6.21 -25.28
CA LEU A 412 11.51 -7.65 -25.19
C LEU A 412 10.11 -7.99 -24.72
N ARG A 413 9.37 -8.77 -25.51
CA ARG A 413 8.08 -9.34 -25.10
C ARG A 413 8.29 -10.81 -24.81
N LEU A 414 8.02 -11.20 -23.57
CA LEU A 414 8.33 -12.52 -23.02
C LEU A 414 7.05 -13.34 -22.88
N GLY A 415 7.07 -14.56 -23.42
CA GLY A 415 6.04 -15.57 -23.24
C GLY A 415 6.07 -16.23 -21.86
N SER A 416 5.13 -17.14 -21.61
CA SER A 416 5.01 -17.85 -20.33
C SER A 416 6.24 -18.67 -19.95
N ASP A 417 7.00 -19.16 -20.94
CA ASP A 417 8.18 -20.02 -20.74
C ASP A 417 9.50 -19.30 -21.03
N GLU A 418 9.44 -18.02 -21.39
CA GLU A 418 10.62 -17.25 -21.77
C GLU A 418 11.19 -16.50 -20.58
N ARG A 419 12.50 -16.62 -20.37
CA ARG A 419 13.19 -15.99 -19.25
C ARG A 419 14.45 -15.29 -19.74
N VAL A 420 14.74 -14.14 -19.13
CA VAL A 420 16.06 -13.52 -19.27
C VAL A 420 17.00 -14.21 -18.30
N VAL A 421 18.05 -14.85 -18.81
CA VAL A 421 18.98 -15.67 -18.01
C VAL A 421 20.37 -15.05 -17.87
N ARG A 422 20.69 -14.06 -18.68
CA ARG A 422 21.97 -13.33 -18.64
C ARG A 422 21.78 -11.91 -19.14
N LEU A 423 22.46 -10.96 -18.51
CA LEU A 423 22.59 -9.58 -18.97
C LEU A 423 24.06 -9.16 -18.95
N LYS A 424 24.49 -8.48 -20.01
CA LYS A 424 25.68 -7.63 -19.95
C LYS A 424 25.27 -6.17 -19.87
N ILE A 425 25.91 -5.42 -18.98
CA ILE A 425 25.63 -4.01 -18.75
C ILE A 425 26.94 -3.23 -18.81
N GLY A 426 27.10 -2.41 -19.84
CA GLY A 426 28.26 -1.56 -20.06
C GLY A 426 28.05 -0.14 -19.56
N PHE A 427 29.03 0.39 -18.84
CA PHE A 427 29.04 1.73 -18.26
C PHE A 427 30.07 2.59 -19.00
N GLY A 428 29.62 3.75 -19.49
CA GLY A 428 30.47 4.69 -20.21
C GLY A 428 31.24 5.65 -19.29
N PRO A 429 32.12 6.49 -19.87
CA PRO A 429 32.79 7.56 -19.15
C PRO A 429 31.79 8.55 -18.55
N GLU A 430 32.24 9.30 -17.55
CA GLU A 430 31.42 10.34 -16.92
C GLU A 430 31.11 11.46 -17.92
N VAL A 431 29.83 11.72 -18.16
CA VAL A 431 29.37 12.82 -19.01
C VAL A 431 28.44 13.71 -18.22
N ASN A 432 28.77 15.00 -18.14
CA ASN A 432 28.04 15.98 -17.33
C ASN A 432 27.85 15.54 -15.86
N ARG A 433 28.91 14.99 -15.24
CA ARG A 433 28.92 14.47 -13.85
C ARG A 433 28.06 13.24 -13.60
N VAL A 434 27.67 12.53 -14.66
CA VAL A 434 26.89 11.30 -14.58
C VAL A 434 27.65 10.17 -15.26
N LYS A 435 27.93 9.09 -14.52
CA LYS A 435 28.25 7.78 -15.09
C LYS A 435 26.96 6.98 -15.15
N GLY A 436 26.58 6.53 -16.35
CA GLY A 436 25.36 5.77 -16.56
C GLY A 436 25.59 4.58 -17.49
N VAL A 437 24.53 3.81 -17.68
CA VAL A 437 24.55 2.64 -18.57
C VAL A 437 24.56 3.09 -20.03
N ARG A 438 25.54 2.65 -20.82
CA ARG A 438 25.69 2.97 -22.25
C ARG A 438 25.37 1.78 -23.16
N PHE A 439 25.50 0.57 -22.62
CA PHE A 439 25.32 -0.67 -23.36
C PHE A 439 24.55 -1.67 -22.51
N ILE A 440 23.60 -2.38 -23.12
CA ILE A 440 22.88 -3.49 -22.51
C ILE A 440 22.75 -4.60 -23.54
N GLU A 441 23.11 -5.82 -23.16
CA GLU A 441 22.86 -7.03 -23.94
C GLU A 441 22.11 -8.04 -23.09
N VAL A 442 21.04 -8.62 -23.62
CA VAL A 442 20.10 -9.47 -22.88
C VAL A 442 19.95 -10.80 -23.60
N TRP A 443 20.13 -11.90 -22.88
CA TRP A 443 19.88 -13.26 -23.37
C TRP A 443 18.56 -13.78 -22.85
N VAL A 444 17.66 -14.10 -23.78
CA VAL A 444 16.34 -14.69 -23.53
C VAL A 444 16.37 -16.15 -24.00
N THR A 445 16.00 -17.07 -23.11
CA THR A 445 15.76 -18.47 -23.50
C THR A 445 14.34 -18.64 -24.01
N PRO A 446 14.09 -19.29 -25.17
CA PRO A 446 15.04 -19.79 -26.19
C PRO A 446 15.36 -18.78 -27.32
N GLN A 447 14.88 -17.53 -27.25
CA GLN A 447 14.91 -16.56 -28.36
C GLN A 447 16.31 -16.03 -28.79
N GLY A 448 17.37 -16.27 -28.01
CA GLY A 448 18.72 -15.79 -28.29
C GLY A 448 19.08 -14.51 -27.53
N HIS A 449 19.93 -13.66 -28.09
CA HIS A 449 20.36 -12.40 -27.43
C HIS A 449 20.04 -11.16 -28.26
N ARG A 450 19.85 -10.04 -27.57
CA ARG A 450 19.66 -8.72 -28.18
C ARG A 450 20.47 -7.68 -27.44
N ALA A 451 21.06 -6.74 -28.18
CA ALA A 451 21.88 -5.66 -27.64
C ALA A 451 21.27 -4.28 -27.93
N LEU A 452 21.59 -3.32 -27.08
CA LEU A 452 21.24 -1.91 -27.18
C LEU A 452 22.44 -1.06 -26.75
N GLY A 453 22.84 -0.11 -27.60
CA GLY A 453 23.99 0.75 -27.35
C GLY A 453 25.29 0.19 -27.92
N ASP A 454 26.42 0.74 -27.47
CA ASP A 454 27.75 0.43 -28.00
C ASP A 454 28.71 0.01 -26.88
N GLU A 455 29.19 -1.24 -26.96
CA GLU A 455 30.10 -1.84 -25.98
C GLU A 455 31.51 -1.23 -26.05
N ALA A 456 32.00 -0.84 -27.24
CA ALA A 456 33.38 -0.41 -27.44
C ALA A 456 33.75 0.87 -26.67
N GLY A 457 32.75 1.68 -26.30
CA GLY A 457 32.91 2.90 -25.52
C GLY A 457 32.70 2.75 -24.00
N CYS A 458 32.61 1.52 -23.49
CA CYS A 458 32.39 1.26 -22.06
C CYS A 458 33.71 1.15 -21.27
N GLU A 459 33.81 1.85 -20.14
CA GLU A 459 34.93 1.73 -19.19
C GLU A 459 34.85 0.42 -18.38
N LYS A 460 33.63 -0.04 -18.12
CA LYS A 460 33.35 -1.25 -17.35
C LYS A 460 32.16 -1.96 -17.96
N VAL A 461 32.26 -3.28 -18.13
CA VAL A 461 31.14 -4.14 -18.52
C VAL A 461 30.90 -5.14 -17.41
N LEU A 462 29.68 -5.17 -16.90
CA LEU A 462 29.21 -6.21 -16.00
C LEU A 462 28.61 -7.34 -16.81
N ASP A 463 28.95 -8.57 -16.46
CA ASP A 463 28.39 -9.78 -17.05
C ASP A 463 27.70 -10.56 -15.92
N CYS A 464 26.38 -10.54 -15.93
CA CYS A 464 25.52 -11.08 -14.90
C CYS A 464 24.74 -12.26 -15.48
N ALA A 465 24.90 -13.45 -14.90
CA ALA A 465 24.15 -14.65 -15.29
C ALA A 465 23.35 -15.16 -14.09
N ALA A 466 22.18 -15.75 -14.36
CA ALA A 466 21.35 -16.34 -13.33
C ALA A 466 22.16 -17.43 -12.58
N PRO A 467 22.35 -17.28 -11.26
CA PRO A 467 23.11 -18.24 -10.46
C PRO A 467 22.32 -19.55 -10.26
N ASP A 468 23.01 -20.61 -9.85
CA ASP A 468 22.38 -21.92 -9.61
C ASP A 468 21.18 -21.81 -8.65
N GLY A 469 20.04 -22.39 -9.05
CA GLY A 469 18.78 -22.31 -8.34
C GLY A 469 17.91 -21.09 -8.68
N PHE A 470 18.39 -20.19 -9.55
CA PHE A 470 17.64 -19.05 -10.05
C PHE A 470 17.42 -19.21 -11.57
N VAL A 471 16.19 -19.00 -12.03
CA VAL A 471 15.78 -19.35 -13.40
C VAL A 471 15.58 -18.15 -14.32
N GLY A 472 15.61 -16.93 -13.79
CA GLY A 472 15.57 -15.74 -14.63
C GLY A 472 15.53 -14.42 -13.89
N LEU A 473 15.63 -13.34 -14.66
CA LEU A 473 15.52 -11.97 -14.19
C LEU A 473 14.15 -11.74 -13.53
N LYS A 474 14.18 -11.23 -12.31
CA LYS A 474 12.98 -10.74 -11.62
C LYS A 474 12.85 -9.24 -11.61
N GLY A 475 13.94 -8.48 -11.54
CA GLY A 475 13.86 -7.02 -11.51
C GLY A 475 15.23 -6.37 -11.36
N PHE A 476 15.24 -5.08 -11.04
CA PHE A 476 16.44 -4.30 -10.86
C PHE A 476 16.45 -3.56 -9.52
N TYR A 477 17.63 -3.14 -9.09
CA TYR A 477 17.80 -2.22 -7.97
C TYR A 477 18.93 -1.24 -8.29
N GLY A 478 18.93 -0.08 -7.64
CA GLY A 478 20.04 0.87 -7.81
C GLY A 478 19.66 2.31 -7.52
N TYR A 479 20.22 3.19 -8.35
CA TYR A 479 20.04 4.63 -8.24
C TYR A 479 19.69 5.27 -9.58
N GLU A 480 18.58 6.00 -9.58
CA GLU A 480 18.20 6.88 -10.67
C GLU A 480 18.22 8.35 -10.24
N GLN A 481 18.55 9.23 -11.19
CA GLN A 481 18.22 10.63 -11.03
C GLN A 481 16.75 10.81 -11.46
N SER A 482 15.88 11.11 -10.49
CA SER A 482 14.43 11.20 -10.70
C SER A 482 14.09 11.96 -11.99
N GLY A 483 13.42 11.26 -12.90
CA GLY A 483 12.96 11.82 -14.17
C GLY A 483 14.03 11.98 -15.26
N LYS A 484 15.23 11.40 -15.13
CA LYS A 484 16.33 11.61 -16.09
C LYS A 484 16.99 10.34 -16.61
N VAL A 485 17.94 9.78 -15.85
CA VAL A 485 18.79 8.65 -16.29
C VAL A 485 19.08 7.70 -15.13
N VAL A 486 19.36 6.45 -15.47
CA VAL A 486 19.80 5.42 -14.52
C VAL A 486 21.31 5.50 -14.36
N GLU A 487 21.77 6.01 -13.22
CA GLU A 487 23.21 6.17 -12.93
C GLU A 487 23.82 4.90 -12.35
N ARG A 488 23.02 4.11 -11.63
CA ARG A 488 23.45 2.87 -10.99
C ARG A 488 22.38 1.80 -11.12
N ILE A 489 22.76 0.60 -11.55
CA ILE A 489 21.84 -0.51 -11.72
C ILE A 489 22.52 -1.83 -11.34
N GLY A 490 21.77 -2.69 -10.67
CA GLY A 490 22.10 -4.08 -10.39
C GLY A 490 20.90 -4.98 -10.68
N VAL A 491 21.19 -6.26 -10.86
CA VAL A 491 20.23 -7.28 -11.31
C VAL A 491 19.69 -8.06 -10.13
N ILE A 492 18.38 -8.35 -10.14
CA ILE A 492 17.72 -9.26 -9.20
C ILE A 492 17.27 -10.51 -9.94
N TRP A 493 17.82 -11.66 -9.57
CA TRP A 493 17.45 -12.98 -10.08
C TRP A 493 16.36 -13.60 -9.21
N GLY A 494 15.42 -14.33 -9.83
CA GLY A 494 14.35 -15.08 -9.16
C GLY A 494 14.54 -16.59 -9.20
N SER A 495 14.17 -17.27 -8.12
CA SER A 495 13.93 -18.72 -8.14
C SER A 495 12.58 -19.04 -8.82
N GLU A 496 12.32 -20.32 -9.09
CA GLU A 496 11.00 -20.79 -9.55
C GLU A 496 9.85 -20.42 -8.62
#